data_AF-A0A8S2AGN6-F1
#
_entry.id   AF-A0A8S2AGN6-F1
#
_cell.length_a   1.000
_cell.length_b   1.000
_cell.length_c   1.000
_cell.angle_alpha   90.00
_cell.angle_beta   90.00
_cell.angle_gamma   90.00
#
_symmetry.space_group_name_H-M   'P 1'
#
loop_
_entity.id
_entity.type
_entity.pdbx_description
1 polymer ?
#
loop_
_entity_poly.entity_id
_entity_poly.type
_entity_poly.pdbx_seq_one_letter_code
_entity_poly.pdbx_strand_id
1 'polypeptide(L)'
;MFITPKVPLDSFRHHIFADKRNFMGVPNTLNVMTNFPFLIIGVLGFVLCIGGSFFNISLKGEIWGWTLFYAGIASLAFGSAFYHLKPDDNRIVWDTLPILIAYSSLFSSFLVERAGEIVGLSCLIVLLFISFFSVAYARVFNDLRLCMTFQLIPCLAIPVMTVLLPPKYSHSRFWLWATAAYTIARIEGLADNKIYNANRYIISGHSLEHLCSAAATLLLTIMLLYRSIRLNRLGDLKGHP
;
A
#
# COMPACT_ATOMS: atom_id res chain seq x y z
N MET A 1 20.41 -4.43 10.69
CA MET A 1 20.66 -5.23 9.47
C MET A 1 21.66 -6.39 9.68
N PHE A 2 22.20 -6.61 10.89
CA PHE A 2 23.19 -7.68 11.17
C PHE A 2 22.61 -8.91 11.87
N ILE A 3 21.33 -8.89 12.26
CA ILE A 3 20.72 -9.90 13.16
C ILE A 3 19.84 -10.92 12.39
N THR A 4 19.35 -10.56 11.20
CA THR A 4 18.54 -11.44 10.36
C THR A 4 19.33 -11.89 9.12
N PRO A 5 19.10 -13.10 8.58
CA PRO A 5 19.74 -13.52 7.35
C PRO A 5 19.34 -12.59 6.19
N LYS A 6 20.26 -12.38 5.23
CA LYS A 6 19.95 -11.62 4.02
C LYS A 6 18.77 -12.24 3.28
N VAL A 7 17.92 -11.40 2.71
CA VAL A 7 16.84 -11.85 1.81
C VAL A 7 17.22 -11.43 0.40
N PRO A 8 17.81 -12.33 -0.39
CA PRO A 8 18.27 -11.97 -1.72
C PRO A 8 17.10 -11.90 -2.71
N LEU A 9 17.27 -11.16 -3.82
CA LEU A 9 16.25 -11.03 -4.86
C LEU A 9 15.91 -12.38 -5.50
N ASP A 10 16.90 -13.27 -5.62
CA ASP A 10 16.79 -14.60 -6.21
C ASP A 10 16.24 -15.67 -5.26
N SER A 11 15.91 -15.32 -4.01
CA SER A 11 15.37 -16.27 -3.04
C SER A 11 14.21 -17.04 -3.66
N PHE A 12 14.28 -18.37 -3.58
CA PHE A 12 13.39 -19.37 -4.20
C PHE A 12 11.88 -19.12 -3.97
N ARG A 13 11.51 -18.24 -3.03
CA ARG A 13 10.12 -17.89 -2.72
C ARG A 13 9.59 -16.63 -3.44
N HIS A 14 10.44 -15.79 -4.03
CA HIS A 14 9.97 -14.54 -4.65
C HIS A 14 9.49 -14.73 -6.09
N HIS A 15 10.17 -15.55 -6.90
CA HIS A 15 9.83 -15.74 -8.32
C HIS A 15 8.95 -16.95 -8.61
N ILE A 16 8.62 -17.75 -7.59
CA ILE A 16 7.87 -19.01 -7.76
C ILE A 16 6.48 -18.86 -7.16
N PHE A 17 5.51 -18.54 -8.01
CA PHE A 17 4.09 -18.54 -7.65
C PHE A 17 3.49 -19.94 -7.68
N ALA A 18 2.48 -20.18 -6.84
CA ALA A 18 1.71 -21.42 -6.82
C ALA A 18 0.89 -21.60 -8.10
N ASP A 19 0.21 -20.53 -8.54
CA ASP A 19 -0.52 -20.53 -9.80
C ASP A 19 0.35 -20.02 -10.95
N LYS A 20 0.67 -20.95 -11.86
CA LYS A 20 1.45 -20.71 -13.08
C LYS A 20 0.62 -20.91 -14.35
N ARG A 21 -0.71 -20.98 -14.23
CA ARG A 21 -1.60 -21.21 -15.38
C ARG A 21 -1.39 -20.11 -16.41
N ASN A 22 -1.51 -20.53 -17.67
CA ASN A 22 -1.45 -19.67 -18.83
C ASN A 22 -2.78 -19.79 -19.58
N PHE A 23 -3.60 -18.73 -19.48
CA PHE A 23 -4.80 -18.56 -20.26
C PHE A 23 -4.50 -17.56 -21.39
N MET A 24 -4.88 -17.95 -22.62
CA MET A 24 -4.79 -17.09 -23.80
C MET A 24 -3.40 -16.50 -24.08
N GLY A 25 -2.33 -17.23 -23.72
CA GLY A 25 -0.95 -16.80 -23.96
C GLY A 25 -0.35 -15.90 -22.88
N VAL A 26 -1.10 -15.55 -21.84
CA VAL A 26 -0.61 -14.73 -20.71
C VAL A 26 -0.06 -15.64 -19.62
N PRO A 27 1.26 -15.70 -19.36
CA PRO A 27 1.81 -16.49 -18.26
C PRO A 27 1.37 -15.94 -16.89
N ASN A 28 1.25 -16.82 -15.89
CA ASN A 28 0.80 -16.49 -14.53
C ASN A 28 -0.49 -15.66 -14.54
N THR A 29 -1.47 -16.05 -15.36
CA THR A 29 -2.55 -15.16 -15.82
C THR A 29 -3.31 -14.49 -14.68
N LEU A 30 -3.67 -15.23 -13.63
CA LEU A 30 -4.40 -14.66 -12.50
C LEU A 30 -3.55 -13.66 -11.71
N ASN A 31 -2.25 -13.90 -11.53
CA ASN A 31 -1.36 -12.93 -10.87
C ASN A 31 -1.25 -11.64 -11.70
N VAL A 32 -1.31 -11.72 -13.03
CA VAL A 32 -1.34 -10.54 -13.92
C VAL A 32 -2.71 -9.85 -13.87
N MET A 33 -3.81 -10.59 -14.01
CA MET A 33 -5.16 -10.03 -14.10
C MET A 33 -5.66 -9.41 -12.78
N THR A 34 -5.27 -9.98 -11.65
CA THR A 34 -5.66 -9.46 -10.32
C THR A 34 -5.01 -8.13 -9.97
N ASN A 35 -4.12 -7.60 -10.82
CA ASN A 35 -3.63 -6.22 -10.74
C ASN A 35 -4.59 -5.18 -11.33
N PHE A 36 -5.58 -5.59 -12.14
CA PHE A 36 -6.52 -4.67 -12.79
C PHE A 36 -7.35 -3.81 -11.81
N PRO A 37 -7.81 -4.34 -10.65
CA PRO A 37 -8.46 -3.51 -9.63
C PRO A 37 -7.59 -2.36 -9.12
N PHE A 38 -6.27 -2.55 -8.95
CA PHE A 38 -5.36 -1.45 -8.60
C PHE A 38 -5.35 -0.37 -9.67
N LEU A 39 -5.35 -0.76 -10.96
CA LEU A 39 -5.37 0.21 -12.05
C LEU A 39 -6.64 1.07 -12.01
N ILE A 40 -7.81 0.44 -11.84
CA ILE A 40 -9.09 1.16 -11.75
C ILE A 40 -9.07 2.14 -10.58
N ILE A 41 -8.77 1.65 -9.38
CA ILE A 41 -8.81 2.46 -8.16
C ILE A 41 -7.75 3.57 -8.20
N GLY A 42 -6.55 3.24 -8.67
CA GLY A 42 -5.42 4.16 -8.82
C GLY A 42 -5.72 5.29 -9.80
N VAL A 43 -6.19 4.99 -11.01
CA VAL A 43 -6.50 6.01 -12.02
C VAL A 43 -7.66 6.88 -11.58
N LEU A 44 -8.76 6.29 -11.10
CA LEU A 44 -9.91 7.06 -10.64
C LEU A 44 -9.53 7.96 -9.46
N GLY A 45 -8.85 7.43 -8.45
CA GLY A 45 -8.40 8.21 -7.30
C GLY A 45 -7.45 9.35 -7.69
N PHE A 46 -6.52 9.10 -8.61
CA PHE A 46 -5.60 10.12 -9.13
C PHE A 46 -6.34 11.26 -9.83
N VAL A 47 -7.27 10.93 -10.73
CA VAL A 47 -8.10 11.92 -11.44
C VAL A 47 -8.95 12.73 -10.46
N LEU A 48 -9.57 12.08 -9.47
CA LEU A 48 -10.39 12.74 -8.46
C LEU A 48 -9.58 13.65 -7.54
N CYS A 49 -8.33 13.28 -7.21
CA CYS A 49 -7.41 14.13 -6.45
C CYS A 49 -7.05 15.41 -7.22
N ILE A 50 -6.71 15.30 -8.51
CA ILE A 50 -6.31 16.45 -9.34
C ILE A 50 -7.50 17.33 -9.71
N GLY A 51 -8.69 16.74 -9.89
CA GLY A 51 -9.93 17.44 -10.22
C GLY A 51 -10.52 18.29 -9.08
N GLY A 52 -9.96 18.22 -7.86
CA GLY A 52 -10.11 19.26 -6.83
C GLY A 52 -11.48 19.45 -6.20
N SER A 53 -12.41 18.48 -6.29
CA SER A 53 -13.81 18.70 -5.85
C SER A 53 -14.55 17.48 -5.30
N PHE A 54 -14.00 16.26 -5.41
CA PHE A 54 -14.70 15.03 -5.04
C PHE A 54 -14.32 14.45 -3.69
N PHE A 55 -13.05 14.53 -3.30
CA PHE A 55 -12.61 14.07 -1.98
C PHE A 55 -12.74 15.17 -0.94
N ASN A 56 -13.23 14.80 0.23
CA ASN A 56 -13.35 15.69 1.38
C ASN A 56 -11.96 15.90 2.01
N ILE A 57 -11.14 16.71 1.35
CA ILE A 57 -9.77 17.07 1.76
C ILE A 57 -9.75 18.54 2.16
N SER A 58 -9.31 18.83 3.39
CA SER A 58 -9.25 20.20 3.92
C SER A 58 -7.88 20.86 3.78
N LEU A 59 -6.78 20.10 3.73
CA LEU A 59 -5.41 20.63 3.67
C LEU A 59 -4.79 20.43 2.29
N LYS A 60 -4.04 21.42 1.80
CA LYS A 60 -3.37 21.34 0.49
C LYS A 60 -2.32 20.22 0.47
N GLY A 61 -1.60 20.00 1.57
CA GLY A 61 -0.60 18.95 1.70
C GLY A 61 -1.16 17.53 1.61
N GLU A 62 -2.43 17.33 2.02
CA GLU A 62 -3.11 16.03 1.83
C GLU A 62 -3.31 15.72 0.35
N ILE A 63 -3.54 16.73 -0.50
CA ILE A 63 -3.73 16.52 -1.94
C ILE A 63 -2.47 15.90 -2.54
N TRP A 64 -1.28 16.40 -2.19
CA TRP A 64 -0.02 15.85 -2.68
C TRP A 64 0.21 14.41 -2.22
N GLY A 65 -0.06 14.13 -0.95
CA GLY A 65 0.04 12.79 -0.38
C GLY A 65 -0.88 11.80 -1.09
N TRP A 66 -2.17 12.13 -1.22
CA TRP A 66 -3.14 11.25 -1.89
C TRP A 66 -2.92 11.13 -3.40
N THR A 67 -2.51 12.21 -4.07
CA THR A 67 -2.17 12.17 -5.51
C THR A 67 -1.02 11.22 -5.76
N LEU A 68 0.06 11.30 -4.97
CA LEU A 68 1.19 10.39 -5.10
C LEU A 68 0.85 8.96 -4.68
N PHE A 69 -0.03 8.77 -3.69
CA PHE A 69 -0.55 7.46 -3.32
C PHE A 69 -1.25 6.80 -4.50
N TYR A 70 -2.23 7.47 -5.11
CA TYR A 70 -2.97 6.92 -6.25
C TYR A 70 -2.12 6.78 -7.51
N ALA A 71 -1.18 7.69 -7.76
CA ALA A 71 -0.18 7.52 -8.82
C ALA A 71 0.71 6.27 -8.58
N GLY A 72 1.10 6.03 -7.33
CA GLY A 72 1.81 4.83 -6.90
C GLY A 72 0.99 3.56 -7.11
N ILE A 73 -0.30 3.56 -6.76
CA ILE A 73 -1.20 2.41 -6.97
C ILE A 73 -1.43 2.14 -8.47
N ALA A 74 -1.62 3.18 -9.29
CA ALA A 74 -1.73 3.00 -10.74
C ALA A 74 -0.42 2.44 -11.34
N SER A 75 0.73 2.96 -10.90
CA SER A 75 2.05 2.48 -11.34
C SER A 75 2.32 1.06 -10.86
N LEU A 76 1.84 0.68 -9.67
CA LEU A 76 1.91 -0.67 -9.12
C LEU A 76 1.20 -1.66 -10.03
N ALA A 77 0.01 -1.34 -10.53
CA ALA A 77 -0.72 -2.24 -11.42
C ALA A 77 0.10 -2.63 -12.66
N PHE A 78 0.80 -1.66 -13.27
CA PHE A 78 1.67 -1.92 -14.42
C PHE A 78 2.97 -2.63 -14.03
N GLY A 79 3.62 -2.18 -12.96
CA GLY A 79 4.88 -2.74 -12.48
C GLY A 79 4.74 -4.21 -12.05
N SER A 80 3.69 -4.50 -11.29
CA SER A 80 3.34 -5.85 -10.84
C SER A 80 2.97 -6.75 -12.01
N ALA A 81 2.11 -6.29 -12.93
CA ALA A 81 1.78 -7.06 -14.14
C ALA A 81 3.04 -7.37 -14.96
N PHE A 82 3.93 -6.39 -15.15
CA PHE A 82 5.19 -6.57 -15.87
C PHE A 82 6.11 -7.59 -15.21
N TYR A 83 6.16 -7.61 -13.88
CA TYR A 83 6.89 -8.60 -13.10
C TYR A 83 6.26 -9.99 -13.23
N HIS A 84 4.95 -10.13 -13.03
CA HIS A 84 4.27 -11.44 -13.07
C HIS A 84 4.25 -12.07 -14.46
N LEU A 85 4.29 -11.27 -15.54
CA LEU A 85 4.44 -11.80 -16.89
C LEU A 85 5.74 -12.59 -17.07
N LYS A 86 6.83 -12.18 -16.42
CA LYS A 86 8.12 -12.88 -16.48
C LYS A 86 8.92 -12.61 -15.20
N PRO A 87 8.69 -13.36 -14.13
CA PRO A 87 9.31 -13.06 -12.83
C PRO A 87 10.84 -13.15 -12.92
N ASP A 88 11.51 -12.04 -12.65
CA ASP A 88 12.96 -11.95 -12.61
C ASP A 88 13.43 -10.76 -11.74
N ASP A 89 14.72 -10.78 -11.35
CA ASP A 89 15.34 -9.79 -10.46
C ASP A 89 15.37 -8.36 -11.04
N ASN A 90 15.34 -8.21 -12.36
CA ASN A 90 15.30 -6.89 -12.99
C ASN A 90 13.88 -6.32 -12.97
N ARG A 91 12.86 -7.19 -13.03
CA ARG A 91 11.46 -6.79 -13.08
C ARG A 91 10.84 -6.52 -11.72
N ILE A 92 11.27 -7.21 -10.67
CA ILE A 92 10.75 -7.04 -9.31
C ILE A 92 10.88 -5.60 -8.79
N VAL A 93 11.86 -4.84 -9.31
CA VAL A 93 12.04 -3.41 -9.01
C VAL A 93 10.83 -2.58 -9.42
N TRP A 94 10.26 -2.90 -10.58
CA TRP A 94 9.12 -2.18 -11.14
C TRP A 94 7.84 -2.45 -10.36
N ASP A 95 7.75 -3.58 -9.65
CA ASP A 95 6.69 -3.87 -8.68
C ASP A 95 6.97 -3.20 -7.33
N THR A 96 8.20 -3.33 -6.82
CA THR A 96 8.59 -2.88 -5.48
C THR A 96 8.59 -1.35 -5.34
N LEU A 97 9.10 -0.62 -6.32
CA LEU A 97 9.24 0.84 -6.21
C LEU A 97 7.88 1.54 -6.09
N PRO A 98 6.88 1.27 -6.95
CA PRO A 98 5.53 1.80 -6.78
C PRO A 98 4.90 1.47 -5.42
N ILE A 99 5.10 0.25 -4.91
CA ILE A 99 4.65 -0.13 -3.55
C ILE A 99 5.23 0.82 -2.51
N LEU A 100 6.56 1.03 -2.51
CA LEU A 100 7.22 1.89 -1.53
C LEU A 100 6.78 3.36 -1.64
N ILE A 101 6.55 3.86 -2.85
CA ILE A 101 5.99 5.20 -3.08
C ILE A 101 4.59 5.29 -2.47
N ALA A 102 3.71 4.31 -2.76
CA ALA A 102 2.36 4.28 -2.20
C ALA A 102 2.39 4.22 -0.66
N TYR A 103 3.26 3.41 -0.06
CA TYR A 103 3.44 3.35 1.39
C TYR A 103 3.92 4.68 1.99
N SER A 104 4.90 5.32 1.36
CA SER A 104 5.42 6.62 1.78
C SER A 104 4.32 7.68 1.79
N SER A 105 3.57 7.74 0.70
CA SER A 105 2.47 8.67 0.51
C SER A 105 1.31 8.41 1.45
N LEU A 106 0.96 7.14 1.69
CA LEU A 106 -0.10 6.75 2.59
C LEU A 106 0.23 7.14 4.04
N PHE A 107 1.43 6.79 4.51
CA PHE A 107 1.87 7.09 5.86
C PHE A 107 2.03 8.60 6.09
N SER A 108 2.57 9.33 5.10
CA SER A 108 2.60 10.78 5.14
C SER A 108 1.20 11.39 5.21
N SER A 109 0.25 10.94 4.40
CA SER A 109 -1.14 11.44 4.39
C SER A 109 -1.82 11.21 5.75
N PHE A 110 -1.56 10.05 6.36
CA PHE A 110 -1.98 9.76 7.72
C PHE A 110 -1.37 10.76 8.73
N LEU A 111 -0.07 11.05 8.63
CA LEU A 111 0.58 12.03 9.51
C LEU A 111 0.09 13.45 9.29
N VAL A 112 -0.23 13.86 8.06
CA VAL A 112 -0.87 15.17 7.81
C VAL A 112 -2.19 15.26 8.58
N GLU A 113 -2.98 14.19 8.59
CA GLU A 113 -4.26 14.13 9.31
C GLU A 113 -4.08 14.17 10.85
N ARG A 114 -3.02 13.54 11.39
CA ARG A 114 -2.84 13.37 12.85
C ARG A 114 -1.90 14.36 13.52
N ALA A 115 -0.88 14.82 12.82
CA ALA A 115 0.23 15.61 13.35
C ALA A 115 0.45 16.94 12.60
N GLY A 116 -0.34 17.20 11.54
CA GLY A 116 -0.33 18.45 10.80
C GLY A 116 0.52 18.42 9.52
N GLU A 117 0.31 19.45 8.70
CA GLU A 117 0.80 19.52 7.32
C GLU A 117 2.33 19.52 7.20
N ILE A 118 3.02 20.27 8.06
CA ILE A 118 4.50 20.36 8.06
C ILE A 118 5.10 18.98 8.34
N VAL A 119 4.67 18.33 9.44
CA VAL A 119 5.19 17.02 9.86
C VAL A 119 4.94 15.97 8.77
N GLY A 120 3.71 15.93 8.24
CA GLY A 120 3.35 14.95 7.21
C GLY A 120 4.10 15.16 5.88
N LEU A 121 4.24 16.40 5.39
CA LEU A 121 4.96 16.70 4.14
C LEU A 121 6.47 16.52 4.27
N SER A 122 7.08 16.91 5.40
CA SER A 122 8.49 16.59 5.66
C SER A 122 8.72 15.09 5.68
N CYS A 123 7.80 14.33 6.31
CA CYS A 123 7.85 12.88 6.31
C CYS A 123 7.73 12.29 4.89
N LEU A 124 6.87 12.85 4.03
CA LEU A 124 6.74 12.42 2.63
C LEU A 124 8.08 12.47 1.90
N ILE A 125 8.74 13.63 1.95
CA ILE A 125 10.00 13.86 1.23
C ILE A 125 11.05 12.85 1.71
N VAL A 126 11.22 12.71 3.03
CA VAL A 126 12.19 11.77 3.61
C VAL A 126 11.89 10.33 3.21
N LEU A 127 10.64 9.90 3.29
CA LEU A 127 10.24 8.52 2.97
C LEU A 127 10.38 8.19 1.48
N LEU A 128 10.15 9.15 0.59
CA LEU A 128 10.42 8.98 -0.84
C LEU A 128 11.92 8.77 -1.10
N PHE A 129 12.80 9.58 -0.50
CA PHE A 129 14.25 9.37 -0.59
C PHE A 129 14.65 7.98 -0.07
N ILE A 130 14.11 7.57 1.08
CA ILE A 130 14.36 6.24 1.64
C ILE A 130 13.84 5.13 0.71
N SER A 131 12.71 5.33 0.02
CA SER A 131 12.15 4.37 -0.93
C SER A 131 13.09 4.13 -2.12
N PHE A 132 13.55 5.21 -2.77
CA PHE A 132 14.53 5.10 -3.87
C PHE A 132 15.85 4.49 -3.40
N PHE A 133 16.35 4.94 -2.24
CA PHE A 133 17.56 4.39 -1.65
C PHE A 133 17.42 2.89 -1.34
N SER A 134 16.29 2.45 -0.80
CA SER A 134 16.04 1.05 -0.44
C SER A 134 16.03 0.15 -1.67
N VAL A 135 15.44 0.60 -2.77
CA VAL A 135 15.44 -0.12 -4.05
C VAL A 135 16.83 -0.18 -4.66
N ALA A 136 17.55 0.94 -4.69
CA ALA A 136 18.93 0.98 -5.17
C ALA A 136 19.84 0.07 -4.35
N TYR A 137 19.70 0.10 -3.02
CA TYR A 137 20.41 -0.79 -2.11
C TYR A 137 20.09 -2.26 -2.40
N ALA A 138 18.81 -2.61 -2.53
CA ALA A 138 18.41 -3.98 -2.84
C ALA A 138 19.05 -4.48 -4.14
N ARG A 139 19.17 -3.61 -5.14
CA ARG A 139 19.78 -3.94 -6.43
C ARG A 139 21.29 -4.07 -6.40
N VAL A 140 21.98 -3.21 -5.68
CA VAL A 140 23.45 -3.25 -5.57
C VAL A 140 23.92 -4.38 -4.66
N PHE A 141 23.23 -4.60 -3.53
CA PHE A 141 23.69 -5.51 -2.47
C PHE A 141 22.94 -6.85 -2.43
N ASN A 142 22.00 -7.07 -3.36
CA ASN A 142 21.13 -8.23 -3.44
C ASN A 142 20.45 -8.52 -2.09
N ASP A 143 19.76 -7.52 -1.53
CA ASP A 143 19.19 -7.59 -0.18
C ASP A 143 17.92 -6.74 -0.03
N LEU A 144 16.77 -7.42 -0.02
CA LEU A 144 15.43 -6.82 0.04
C LEU A 144 15.01 -6.38 1.45
N ARG A 145 15.81 -6.63 2.49
CA ARG A 145 15.39 -6.38 3.87
C ARG A 145 15.03 -4.93 4.15
N LEU A 146 15.70 -3.96 3.53
CA LEU A 146 15.34 -2.54 3.68
C LEU A 146 13.94 -2.27 3.12
N CYS A 147 13.64 -2.77 1.91
CA CYS A 147 12.31 -2.65 1.31
C CYS A 147 11.23 -3.32 2.19
N MET A 148 11.50 -4.53 2.69
CA MET A 148 10.55 -5.26 3.55
C MET A 148 10.32 -4.56 4.89
N THR A 149 11.38 -4.06 5.52
CA THR A 149 11.29 -3.32 6.78
C THR A 149 10.50 -2.04 6.59
N PHE A 150 10.74 -1.34 5.48
CA PHE A 150 10.01 -0.14 5.12
C PHE A 150 8.51 -0.39 5.01
N GLN A 151 8.10 -1.47 4.34
CA GLN A 151 6.68 -1.83 4.21
C GLN A 151 6.03 -2.22 5.55
N LEU A 152 6.79 -2.84 6.46
CA LEU A 152 6.29 -3.25 7.77
C LEU A 152 5.96 -2.05 8.67
N ILE A 153 6.73 -0.97 8.58
CA ILE A 153 6.60 0.19 9.48
C ILE A 153 5.20 0.81 9.41
N PRO A 154 4.65 1.23 8.25
CA PRO A 154 3.31 1.79 8.17
C PRO A 154 2.22 0.81 8.64
N CYS A 155 2.39 -0.49 8.39
CA CYS A 155 1.43 -1.51 8.80
C CYS A 155 1.25 -1.59 10.32
N LEU A 156 2.30 -1.30 11.09
CA LEU A 156 2.27 -1.27 12.54
C LEU A 156 2.00 0.14 13.09
N ALA A 157 2.61 1.15 12.49
CA ALA A 157 2.52 2.52 12.96
C ALA A 157 1.11 3.11 12.77
N ILE A 158 0.47 2.90 11.62
CA ILE A 158 -0.89 3.42 11.34
C ILE A 158 -1.91 2.94 12.38
N PRO A 159 -2.08 1.63 12.68
CA PRO A 159 -3.09 1.20 13.65
C PRO A 159 -2.77 1.69 15.06
N VAL A 160 -1.51 1.64 15.49
CA VAL A 160 -1.10 2.13 16.82
C VAL A 160 -1.40 3.62 16.95
N MET A 161 -0.96 4.42 15.99
CA MET A 161 -1.18 5.88 16.00
C MET A 161 -2.66 6.23 15.79
N THR A 162 -3.44 5.40 15.09
CA THR A 162 -4.88 5.62 14.92
C THR A 162 -5.61 5.56 16.25
N VAL A 163 -5.17 4.69 17.16
CA VAL A 163 -5.71 4.56 18.52
C VAL A 163 -5.19 5.66 19.44
N LEU A 164 -3.89 6.00 19.33
CA LEU A 164 -3.24 6.94 20.24
C LEU A 164 -3.49 8.42 19.93
N LEU A 165 -3.68 8.78 18.65
CA LEU A 165 -3.78 10.18 18.21
C LEU A 165 -5.21 10.56 17.86
N PRO A 166 -5.70 11.74 18.26
CA PRO A 166 -7.05 12.18 17.94
C PRO A 166 -7.23 12.37 16.42
N PRO A 167 -8.35 11.93 15.83
CA PRO A 167 -8.60 12.09 14.41
C PRO A 167 -9.16 13.47 14.07
N LYS A 168 -8.64 14.10 13.01
CA LYS A 168 -9.19 15.34 12.44
C LYS A 168 -10.52 15.11 11.70
N TYR A 169 -10.66 13.98 11.02
CA TYR A 169 -11.84 13.65 10.23
C TYR A 169 -12.70 12.56 10.88
N SER A 170 -13.97 12.49 10.49
CA SER A 170 -14.82 11.33 10.68
C SER A 170 -14.27 10.12 9.90
N HIS A 171 -14.85 8.93 10.10
CA HIS A 171 -14.44 7.70 9.40
C HIS A 171 -12.99 7.24 9.63
N SER A 172 -12.30 7.80 10.63
CA SER A 172 -10.95 7.39 11.04
C SER A 172 -10.78 5.88 11.28
N ARG A 173 -11.86 5.16 11.61
CA ARG A 173 -11.88 3.69 11.73
C ARG A 173 -11.45 2.98 10.44
N PHE A 174 -11.63 3.59 9.27
CA PHE A 174 -11.23 3.00 7.98
C PHE A 174 -9.72 2.78 7.88
N TRP A 175 -8.90 3.56 8.60
CA TRP A 175 -7.47 3.27 8.72
C TRP A 175 -7.22 1.87 9.30
N LEU A 176 -7.98 1.47 10.33
CA LEU A 176 -7.89 0.13 10.92
C LEU A 176 -8.41 -0.96 9.98
N TRP A 177 -9.50 -0.68 9.25
CA TRP A 177 -10.10 -1.64 8.31
C TRP A 177 -9.18 -1.87 7.11
N ALA A 178 -8.55 -0.82 6.59
CA ALA A 178 -7.56 -0.92 5.53
C ALA A 178 -6.31 -1.67 6.00
N THR A 179 -5.82 -1.40 7.21
CA THR A 179 -4.72 -2.17 7.80
C THR A 179 -5.08 -3.65 7.99
N ALA A 180 -6.31 -3.96 8.45
CA ALA A 180 -6.77 -5.33 8.59
C ALA A 180 -6.85 -6.06 7.25
N ALA A 181 -7.44 -5.44 6.22
CA ALA A 181 -7.48 -5.98 4.86
C ALA A 181 -6.08 -6.23 4.30
N TYR A 182 -5.15 -5.27 4.44
CA TYR A 182 -3.77 -5.49 4.03
C TYR A 182 -3.07 -6.60 4.83
N THR A 183 -3.31 -6.70 6.14
CA THR A 183 -2.74 -7.77 6.96
C THR A 183 -3.22 -9.15 6.48
N ILE A 184 -4.50 -9.26 6.13
CA ILE A 184 -5.05 -10.47 5.52
C ILE A 184 -4.35 -10.75 4.19
N ALA A 185 -4.20 -9.74 3.32
CA ALA A 185 -3.49 -9.88 2.06
C ALA A 185 -2.07 -10.46 2.23
N ARG A 186 -1.32 -9.99 3.23
CA ARG A 186 0.02 -10.52 3.52
C ARG A 186 0.02 -11.95 4.01
N ILE A 187 -0.99 -12.34 4.79
CA ILE A 187 -1.16 -13.74 5.21
C ILE A 187 -1.47 -14.60 3.98
N GLU A 188 -2.30 -14.13 3.07
CA GLU A 188 -2.66 -14.84 1.83
C GLU A 188 -1.44 -15.06 0.94
N GLY A 189 -0.60 -14.05 0.73
CA GLY A 189 0.66 -14.17 0.02
C GLY A 189 1.62 -15.19 0.64
N LEU A 190 1.78 -15.16 1.96
CA LEU A 190 2.61 -16.15 2.68
C LEU A 190 2.03 -17.57 2.61
N ALA A 191 0.71 -17.68 2.46
CA ALA A 191 -0.03 -18.92 2.36
C ALA A 191 -0.32 -19.34 0.91
N ASP A 192 0.36 -18.78 -0.09
CA ASP A 192 0.05 -18.92 -1.53
C ASP A 192 -0.35 -20.34 -1.94
N ASN A 193 0.57 -21.29 -1.76
CA ASN A 193 0.35 -22.70 -2.09
C ASN A 193 -0.73 -23.37 -1.20
N LYS A 194 -0.81 -23.00 0.08
CA LYS A 194 -1.78 -23.60 1.02
C LYS A 194 -3.21 -23.22 0.62
N ILE A 195 -3.43 -21.95 0.31
CA ILE A 195 -4.73 -21.44 -0.16
C ILE A 195 -5.10 -22.08 -1.50
N TYR A 196 -4.15 -22.11 -2.44
CA TYR A 196 -4.39 -22.68 -3.77
C TYR A 196 -4.81 -24.16 -3.70
N ASN A 197 -4.14 -24.96 -2.86
CA ASN A 197 -4.52 -26.35 -2.62
C ASN A 197 -5.89 -26.47 -1.93
N ALA A 198 -6.16 -25.64 -0.91
CA ALA A 198 -7.38 -25.71 -0.10
C ALA A 198 -8.65 -25.39 -0.91
N ASN A 199 -8.57 -24.50 -1.90
CA ASN A 199 -9.71 -24.14 -2.75
C ASN A 199 -9.77 -24.91 -4.08
N ARG A 200 -9.06 -26.05 -4.19
CA ARG A 200 -9.02 -26.91 -5.39
C ARG A 200 -8.51 -26.19 -6.63
N TYR A 201 -7.46 -25.39 -6.47
CA TYR A 201 -6.75 -24.71 -7.55
C TYR A 201 -7.60 -23.66 -8.29
N ILE A 202 -8.57 -23.03 -7.61
CA ILE A 202 -9.39 -21.97 -8.20
C ILE A 202 -8.59 -20.66 -8.23
N ILE A 203 -8.05 -20.23 -7.08
CA ILE A 203 -7.30 -18.97 -6.95
C ILE A 203 -6.14 -19.15 -5.97
N SER A 204 -4.96 -18.64 -6.32
CA SER A 204 -3.80 -18.73 -5.43
C SER A 204 -3.86 -17.68 -4.32
N GLY A 205 -3.11 -17.88 -3.23
CA GLY A 205 -3.03 -16.87 -2.18
C GLY A 205 -2.37 -15.58 -2.66
N HIS A 206 -1.42 -15.64 -3.60
CA HIS A 206 -0.80 -14.46 -4.23
C HIS A 206 -1.82 -13.65 -5.06
N SER A 207 -2.65 -14.32 -5.86
CA SER A 207 -3.74 -13.65 -6.58
C SER A 207 -4.77 -13.02 -5.61
N LEU A 208 -5.03 -13.68 -4.48
CA LEU A 208 -5.93 -13.15 -3.45
C LEU A 208 -5.32 -11.96 -2.69
N GLU A 209 -4.01 -11.98 -2.43
CA GLU A 209 -3.25 -10.87 -1.85
C GLU A 209 -3.45 -9.58 -2.66
N HIS A 210 -3.39 -9.67 -4.00
CA HIS A 210 -3.66 -8.52 -4.86
C HIS A 210 -5.09 -7.97 -4.65
N LEU A 211 -6.10 -8.85 -4.67
CA LEU A 211 -7.49 -8.45 -4.51
C LEU A 211 -7.76 -7.83 -3.13
N CYS A 212 -7.21 -8.41 -2.07
CA CYS A 212 -7.40 -7.92 -0.71
C CYS A 212 -6.64 -6.60 -0.45
N SER A 213 -5.45 -6.45 -1.03
CA SER A 213 -4.71 -5.17 -1.04
C SER A 213 -5.44 -4.08 -1.85
N ALA A 214 -6.07 -4.45 -2.97
CA ALA A 214 -6.93 -3.52 -3.72
C ALA A 214 -8.17 -3.12 -2.91
N ALA A 215 -8.76 -4.06 -2.16
CA ALA A 215 -9.86 -3.76 -1.25
C ALA A 215 -9.45 -2.79 -0.13
N ALA A 216 -8.24 -2.93 0.43
CA ALA A 216 -7.68 -1.96 1.39
C ALA A 216 -7.60 -0.54 0.78
N THR A 217 -7.14 -0.43 -0.47
CA THR A 217 -7.11 0.83 -1.21
C THR A 217 -8.51 1.39 -1.43
N LEU A 218 -9.48 0.54 -1.79
CA LEU A 218 -10.88 0.94 -1.98
C LEU A 218 -11.51 1.47 -0.68
N LEU A 219 -11.24 0.83 0.46
CA LEU A 219 -11.69 1.30 1.77
C LEU A 219 -11.19 2.72 2.06
N LEU A 220 -9.93 3.01 1.76
CA LEU A 220 -9.38 4.36 1.91
C LEU A 220 -10.05 5.35 0.96
N THR A 221 -10.34 4.95 -0.29
CA THR A 221 -11.10 5.79 -1.23
C THR A 221 -12.50 6.11 -0.72
N ILE A 222 -13.21 5.11 -0.17
CA ILE A 222 -14.54 5.31 0.45
C ILE A 222 -14.42 6.27 1.64
N MET A 223 -13.39 6.11 2.49
CA MET A 223 -13.11 7.04 3.57
C MET A 223 -12.96 8.48 3.05
N LEU A 224 -12.19 8.70 2.00
CA LEU A 224 -11.98 10.04 1.42
C LEU A 224 -13.25 10.66 0.84
N LEU A 225 -14.13 9.84 0.25
CA LEU A 225 -15.40 10.30 -0.32
C LEU A 225 -16.40 10.72 0.76
N TYR A 226 -16.47 9.99 1.88
CA TYR A 226 -17.53 10.19 2.88
C TYR A 226 -17.07 10.86 4.19
N ARG A 227 -15.77 11.03 4.42
CA ARG A 227 -15.27 11.72 5.62
C ARG A 227 -15.66 13.18 5.65
N SER A 228 -15.70 13.73 6.84
CA SER A 228 -16.02 15.13 7.14
C SER A 228 -15.17 15.61 8.31
N ILE A 229 -14.93 16.92 8.42
CA ILE A 229 -14.16 17.47 9.54
C ILE A 229 -14.93 17.20 10.84
N ARG A 230 -14.25 16.64 11.84
CA ARG A 230 -14.83 16.43 13.16
C ARG A 230 -14.81 17.77 13.90
N LEU A 231 -15.96 18.42 14.01
CA LEU A 231 -16.13 19.56 14.90
C LEU A 231 -16.07 19.03 16.34
N ASN A 232 -15.01 19.35 17.08
CA ASN A 232 -15.00 19.14 18.52
C ASN A 232 -16.15 19.96 19.12
N ARG A 233 -17.13 19.30 19.72
CA ARG A 233 -18.16 20.01 20.48
C ARG A 233 -17.44 20.72 21.63
N LEU A 234 -17.77 22.01 21.84
CA LEU A 234 -17.26 22.87 22.92
C LEU A 234 -17.38 22.30 24.37
N GLY A 235 -17.92 21.09 24.56
CA GLY A 235 -18.03 20.41 25.85
C GLY A 235 -16.72 19.77 26.35
N ASP A 236 -15.80 19.38 25.46
CA ASP A 236 -14.55 18.70 25.86
C ASP A 236 -13.46 19.68 26.35
N LEU A 237 -13.67 21.00 26.20
CA LEU A 237 -12.77 22.04 26.69
C LEU A 237 -13.11 22.51 28.13
N LYS A 238 -14.20 22.02 28.73
CA LYS A 238 -14.63 22.40 30.09
C LYS A 238 -14.22 21.40 31.18
N GLY A 239 -13.31 20.48 30.88
CA GLY A 239 -12.96 19.35 31.74
C GLY A 239 -11.61 19.44 32.46
N HIS A 240 -11.10 20.64 32.79
CA HIS A 240 -9.93 20.76 33.67
C HIS A 240 -10.16 21.89 34.70
N PRO A 241 -10.49 21.56 35.97
CA PRO A 241 -10.36 22.50 37.08
C PRO A 241 -8.89 22.81 37.40
#